data_AF-A0A162M4P1-F1
#
_entry.id   AF-A0A162M4P1-F1
#
_cell.length_a   1.000
_cell.length_b   1.000
_cell.length_c   1.000
_cell.angle_alpha   90.00
_cell.angle_beta   90.00
_cell.angle_gamma   90.00
#
_symmetry.space_group_name_H-M   'P 1'
#
loop_
_entity.id
_entity.type
_entity.pdbx_description
1 polymer ?
#
loop_
_entity_poly.entity_id
_entity_poly.type
_entity_poly.pdbx_seq_one_letter_code
_entity_poly.pdbx_strand_id
1 'polypeptide(L)'
;MKRLPIVSSSQARSPLARCQPWLPGRPLQSRCFSASQTRRVMETTGFTENQLMVRDSISQICTRFSSLYWQERDQREQDPQEFHTAIAEGGWLGIALPESLGGAGLGISEATMMLQTITESGAGMAGAQAIHANVYATQPLA
;
A
#
# COMPACT_ATOMS: atom_id res chain seq x y z
N MET A 1 -64.98 -0.25 33.71
CA MET A 1 -65.72 -0.37 32.42
C MET A 1 -65.12 -1.52 31.62
N LYS A 2 -65.98 -2.50 31.22
CA LYS A 2 -65.79 -3.65 30.29
C LYS A 2 -64.70 -4.69 30.67
N ARG A 3 -65.04 -5.81 31.33
CA ARG A 3 -65.53 -7.13 30.82
C ARG A 3 -64.60 -7.80 29.77
N LEU A 4 -63.74 -8.73 30.26
CA LEU A 4 -63.52 -10.18 29.97
C LEU A 4 -63.81 -10.75 28.54
N PRO A 5 -63.53 -12.04 28.22
CA PRO A 5 -62.44 -13.00 28.53
C PRO A 5 -61.88 -13.67 27.22
N ILE A 6 -61.02 -14.70 27.21
CA ILE A 6 -61.31 -16.15 27.09
C ILE A 6 -59.93 -16.82 26.86
N VAL A 7 -59.30 -17.50 27.84
CA VAL A 7 -59.37 -18.95 28.14
C VAL A 7 -59.19 -19.81 26.87
N SER A 8 -58.16 -20.62 26.71
CA SER A 8 -58.16 -21.95 27.30
C SER A 8 -56.81 -22.63 27.16
N SER A 9 -56.26 -23.02 28.30
CA SER A 9 -55.21 -23.99 28.47
C SER A 9 -55.71 -25.43 28.26
N SER A 10 -54.73 -26.33 28.17
CA SER A 10 -54.82 -27.78 28.37
C SER A 10 -55.02 -28.59 27.08
N GLN A 11 -54.35 -29.72 26.89
CA GLN A 11 -53.43 -30.43 27.76
C GLN A 11 -52.68 -31.47 26.94
N ALA A 12 -51.44 -31.73 27.38
CA ALA A 12 -50.74 -33.01 27.44
C ALA A 12 -50.65 -33.90 26.18
N ARG A 13 -49.39 -34.24 25.86
CA ARG A 13 -48.88 -35.61 25.94
C ARG A 13 -47.33 -35.60 25.94
N SER A 14 -46.75 -35.94 27.09
CA SER A 14 -45.42 -36.56 27.20
C SER A 14 -45.48 -37.97 26.57
N PRO A 15 -44.39 -38.69 26.21
CA PRO A 15 -43.13 -38.77 26.94
C PRO A 15 -41.81 -38.95 26.12
N LEU A 16 -40.72 -38.74 26.84
CA LEU A 16 -39.36 -39.30 26.70
C LEU A 16 -39.08 -40.25 25.51
N ALA A 17 -38.16 -39.82 24.62
CA ALA A 17 -37.24 -40.71 23.91
C ALA A 17 -35.85 -40.08 23.88
N ARG A 18 -34.90 -40.75 24.53
CA ARG A 18 -33.49 -40.38 24.67
C ARG A 18 -32.67 -41.33 23.80
N CYS A 19 -31.81 -40.82 22.92
CA CYS A 19 -30.68 -41.50 22.22
C CYS A 19 -30.04 -40.46 21.26
N GLN A 20 -28.74 -40.16 21.18
CA GLN A 20 -27.51 -40.66 21.79
C GLN A 20 -26.42 -39.54 21.79
N PRO A 21 -25.30 -39.68 22.51
CA PRO A 21 -24.25 -38.66 22.59
C PRO A 21 -23.40 -38.59 21.31
N TRP A 22 -23.08 -37.36 20.91
CA TRP A 22 -22.19 -37.03 19.80
C TRP A 22 -20.76 -37.47 20.11
N LEU A 23 -20.16 -38.30 19.25
CA LEU A 23 -18.74 -38.66 19.32
C LEU A 23 -17.91 -37.48 18.79
N PRO A 24 -16.88 -36.98 19.52
CA PRO A 24 -16.07 -35.91 18.99
C PRO A 24 -15.17 -36.45 17.88
N GLY A 25 -15.33 -35.88 16.69
CA GLY A 25 -14.43 -36.08 15.56
C GLY A 25 -12.99 -35.74 15.94
N ARG A 26 -12.05 -36.54 15.43
CA ARG A 26 -10.61 -36.34 15.55
C ARG A 26 -10.25 -34.89 15.17
N PRO A 27 -9.36 -34.21 15.91
CA PRO A 27 -8.86 -32.92 15.45
C PRO A 27 -8.09 -33.13 14.15
N LEU A 28 -8.55 -32.46 13.09
CA LEU A 28 -7.74 -32.29 11.88
C LEU A 28 -6.50 -31.50 12.29
N GLN A 29 -5.36 -32.20 12.42
CA GLN A 29 -4.07 -31.54 12.53
C GLN A 29 -3.85 -30.74 11.25
N SER A 30 -4.07 -29.43 11.34
CA SER A 30 -3.63 -28.48 10.32
C SER A 30 -2.12 -28.50 10.31
N ARG A 31 -1.54 -29.25 9.38
CA ARG A 31 -0.12 -29.08 9.03
C ARG A 31 -0.02 -27.77 8.25
N CYS A 32 0.20 -26.67 8.96
CA CYS A 32 0.61 -25.43 8.34
C CYS A 32 2.08 -25.58 7.93
N PHE A 33 2.31 -26.14 6.74
CA PHE A 33 3.64 -26.25 6.16
C PHE A 33 3.96 -24.96 5.38
N SER A 34 3.94 -23.81 6.06
CA SER A 34 4.50 -22.57 5.53
C SER A 34 5.64 -22.13 6.43
N ALA A 35 6.87 -22.45 6.03
CA ALA A 35 8.08 -21.90 6.62
C ALA A 35 8.42 -20.51 6.06
N SER A 36 7.63 -20.00 5.11
CA SER A 36 7.85 -18.69 4.53
C SER A 36 7.55 -17.61 5.57
N GLN A 37 8.57 -16.83 5.90
CA GLN A 37 8.48 -15.70 6.80
C GLN A 37 7.44 -14.71 6.27
N THR A 38 6.50 -14.30 7.13
CA THR A 38 5.57 -13.20 6.83
C THR A 38 6.40 -11.93 6.70
N ARG A 39 6.80 -11.58 5.47
CA ARG A 39 7.41 -10.27 5.21
C ARG A 39 6.36 -9.21 5.49
N ARG A 40 6.72 -8.20 6.29
CA ARG A 40 5.90 -6.99 6.38
C ARG A 40 5.90 -6.34 5.00
N VAL A 41 4.73 -5.94 4.54
CA VAL A 41 4.62 -5.04 3.40
C VAL A 41 5.42 -3.78 3.78
N MET A 42 6.37 -3.38 2.94
CA MET A 42 7.32 -2.27 3.16
C MET A 42 8.46 -2.52 4.17
N GLU A 43 8.96 -3.75 4.29
CA GLU A 43 10.24 -4.00 4.98
C GLU A 43 11.42 -3.44 4.15
N THR A 44 12.31 -2.67 4.78
CA THR A 44 13.46 -2.03 4.13
C THR A 44 14.77 -2.83 4.24
N THR A 45 14.73 -4.00 4.88
CA THR A 45 15.89 -4.87 5.01
C THR A 45 16.37 -5.34 3.65
N GLY A 46 17.67 -5.21 3.37
CA GLY A 46 18.30 -5.67 2.14
C GLY A 46 18.43 -4.60 1.04
N PHE A 47 18.01 -3.36 1.28
CA PHE A 47 18.36 -2.22 0.43
C PHE A 47 19.74 -1.65 0.79
N THR A 48 20.41 -1.06 -0.20
CA THR A 48 21.69 -0.37 -0.03
C THR A 48 21.51 0.96 0.69
N GLU A 49 22.59 1.52 1.23
CA GLU A 49 22.57 2.84 1.86
C GLU A 49 22.10 3.93 0.88
N ASN A 50 22.53 3.89 -0.37
CA ASN A 50 22.08 4.82 -1.40
C ASN A 50 20.58 4.71 -1.65
N GLN A 51 20.03 3.50 -1.76
CA GLN A 51 18.59 3.31 -1.93
C GLN A 51 17.79 3.88 -0.74
N LEU A 52 18.27 3.64 0.49
CA LEU A 52 17.62 4.16 1.70
C LEU A 52 17.71 5.70 1.76
N MET A 53 18.84 6.28 1.40
CA MET A 53 19.01 7.73 1.31
C MET A 53 18.05 8.36 0.29
N VAL A 54 17.87 7.72 -0.88
CA VAL A 54 16.88 8.16 -1.87
C VAL A 54 15.47 8.07 -1.31
N ARG A 55 15.12 6.94 -0.69
CA ARG A 55 13.80 6.76 -0.05
C ARG A 55 13.52 7.87 0.95
N ASP A 56 14.46 8.17 1.83
CA ASP A 56 14.28 9.18 2.88
C ASP A 56 14.15 10.59 2.29
N SER A 57 15.02 10.94 1.34
CA SER A 57 15.02 12.26 0.71
C SER A 57 13.73 12.51 -0.08
N ILE A 58 13.29 11.53 -0.86
CA ILE A 58 12.05 11.61 -1.64
C ILE A 58 10.84 11.64 -0.71
N SER A 59 10.83 10.83 0.35
CA SER A 59 9.75 10.83 1.36
C SER A 59 9.57 12.22 1.95
N GLN A 60 10.66 12.92 2.29
CA GLN A 60 10.61 14.28 2.81
C GLN A 60 9.96 15.26 1.82
N ILE A 61 10.32 15.20 0.53
CA ILE A 61 9.68 16.03 -0.51
C ILE A 61 8.19 15.72 -0.60
N CYS A 62 7.83 14.43 -0.64
CA CYS A 62 6.44 14.01 -0.73
C CYS A 62 5.56 14.48 0.44
N THR A 63 6.11 14.69 1.64
CA THR A 63 5.33 15.23 2.79
C THR A 63 4.71 16.60 2.52
N ARG A 64 5.26 17.37 1.56
CA ARG A 64 4.74 18.69 1.15
C ARG A 64 3.44 18.58 0.34
N PHE A 65 3.12 17.41 -0.21
CA PHE A 65 2.04 17.18 -1.15
C PHE A 65 1.01 16.20 -0.58
N SER A 66 -0.01 16.75 0.07
CA SER A 66 -1.08 15.95 0.69
C SER A 66 -1.95 15.22 -0.34
N SER A 67 -2.75 14.25 0.11
CA SER A 67 -3.76 13.60 -0.72
C SER A 67 -4.78 14.57 -1.33
N LEU A 68 -5.09 15.69 -0.65
CA LEU A 68 -5.97 16.74 -1.18
C LEU A 68 -5.34 17.45 -2.37
N TYR A 69 -4.04 17.72 -2.36
CA TYR A 69 -3.33 18.29 -3.51
C TYR A 69 -3.52 17.42 -4.75
N TRP A 70 -3.26 16.11 -4.61
CA TRP A 70 -3.40 15.16 -5.72
C TRP A 70 -4.85 15.05 -6.20
N GLN A 71 -5.82 15.01 -5.28
CA GLN A 71 -7.23 15.00 -5.62
C GLN A 71 -7.67 16.27 -6.36
N GLU A 72 -7.23 17.45 -5.94
CA GLU A 72 -7.57 18.71 -6.59
C GLU A 72 -6.98 18.81 -8.00
N ARG A 73 -5.75 18.33 -8.20
CA ARG A 73 -5.11 18.29 -9.53
C ARG A 73 -5.86 17.36 -10.48
N ASP A 74 -6.22 16.18 -10.01
CA ASP A 74 -7.01 15.22 -10.78
C ASP A 74 -8.38 15.79 -11.17
N GLN A 75 -9.14 16.34 -10.22
CA GLN A 75 -10.46 16.94 -10.46
C GLN A 75 -10.45 18.13 -11.44
N ARG A 76 -9.31 18.84 -11.51
CA ARG A 76 -9.15 20.01 -12.39
C ARG A 76 -8.42 19.68 -13.69
N GLU A 77 -8.04 18.43 -13.90
CA GLU A 77 -7.24 17.99 -15.05
C GLU A 77 -5.93 18.79 -15.21
N GLN A 78 -5.27 19.07 -14.08
CA GLN A 78 -4.06 19.89 -14.02
C GLN A 78 -2.83 19.05 -13.73
N ASP A 79 -1.75 19.35 -14.44
CA ASP A 79 -0.43 18.77 -14.19
C ASP A 79 0.13 19.23 -12.82
N PRO A 80 0.79 18.35 -12.04
CA PRO A 80 1.34 18.66 -10.72
C PRO A 80 2.68 19.41 -10.82
N GLN A 81 2.69 20.60 -11.42
CA GLN A 81 3.90 21.36 -11.71
C GLN A 81 4.75 21.68 -10.46
N GLU A 82 4.11 21.95 -9.32
CA GLU A 82 4.83 22.25 -8.08
C GLU A 82 5.59 21.03 -7.55
N PHE A 83 5.01 19.83 -7.73
CA PHE A 83 5.68 18.59 -7.39
C PHE A 83 6.88 18.34 -8.31
N HIS A 84 6.69 18.46 -9.63
CA HIS A 84 7.78 18.31 -10.59
C HIS A 84 8.93 19.28 -10.28
N THR A 85 8.60 20.55 -9.99
CA THR A 85 9.58 21.57 -9.61
C THR A 85 10.33 21.20 -8.34
N ALA A 86 9.64 20.73 -7.28
CA ALA A 86 10.29 20.32 -6.04
C ALA A 86 11.25 19.13 -6.22
N ILE A 87 10.90 18.17 -7.09
CA ILE A 87 11.78 17.05 -7.46
C ILE A 87 13.00 17.55 -8.24
N ALA A 88 12.81 18.50 -9.17
CA ALA A 88 13.89 19.12 -9.95
C ALA A 88 14.88 19.90 -9.07
N GLU A 89 14.37 20.72 -8.15
CA GLU A 89 15.17 21.47 -7.18
C GLU A 89 15.99 20.56 -6.27
N GLY A 90 15.48 19.36 -5.99
CA GLY A 90 16.21 18.32 -5.25
C GLY A 90 17.25 17.56 -6.08
N GLY A 91 17.41 17.86 -7.38
CA GLY A 91 18.35 17.17 -8.27
C GLY A 91 17.89 15.77 -8.73
N TRP A 92 16.65 15.37 -8.41
CA TRP A 92 16.19 14.00 -8.57
C TRP A 92 15.72 13.66 -10.00
N LEU A 93 15.48 14.66 -10.86
CA LEU A 93 15.16 14.40 -12.27
C LEU A 93 16.34 13.80 -13.04
N GLY A 94 17.57 14.11 -12.61
CA GLY A 94 18.81 13.55 -13.15
C GLY A 94 19.38 12.43 -12.30
N ILE A 95 18.56 11.66 -11.58
CA ILE A 95 19.04 10.68 -10.58
C ILE A 95 20.09 9.72 -11.14
N ALA A 96 19.94 9.28 -12.39
CA ALA A 96 20.85 8.35 -13.03
C ALA A 96 21.73 8.99 -14.14
N LEU A 97 21.73 10.32 -14.21
CA LEU A 97 22.66 11.07 -15.06
C LEU A 97 24.02 11.21 -14.35
N PRO A 98 25.13 11.25 -15.11
CA PRO A 98 26.44 11.59 -14.56
C PRO A 98 26.45 12.96 -13.88
N GLU A 99 27.22 13.10 -12.81
CA GLU A 99 27.41 14.38 -12.10
C GLU A 99 27.95 15.49 -13.02
N SER A 100 28.77 15.15 -14.02
CA SER A 100 29.29 16.11 -15.01
C SER A 100 28.20 16.77 -15.86
N LEU A 101 27.00 16.18 -15.90
CA LEU A 101 25.82 16.71 -16.59
C LEU A 101 24.77 17.25 -15.60
N GLY A 102 25.14 17.40 -14.32
CA GLY A 102 24.24 17.88 -13.27
C GLY A 102 23.30 16.81 -12.70
N GLY A 103 23.60 15.53 -12.91
CA GLY A 103 22.86 14.40 -12.32
C GLY A 103 23.41 13.96 -10.96
N ALA A 104 22.77 12.96 -10.36
CA ALA A 104 23.19 12.40 -9.06
C ALA A 104 24.17 11.22 -9.18
N GLY A 105 24.48 10.76 -10.39
CA GLY A 105 25.43 9.66 -10.63
C GLY A 105 24.99 8.29 -10.10
N LEU A 106 23.70 8.12 -9.79
CA LEU A 106 23.15 6.85 -9.29
C LEU A 106 22.70 5.93 -10.43
N GLY A 107 22.03 4.82 -10.10
CA GLY A 107 21.57 3.84 -11.08
C GLY A 107 20.05 3.66 -11.13
N ILE A 108 19.62 2.74 -11.99
CA ILE A 108 18.21 2.38 -12.17
C ILE A 108 17.57 1.83 -10.88
N SER A 109 18.35 1.19 -10.01
CA SER A 109 17.87 0.66 -8.74
C SER A 109 17.45 1.77 -7.78
N GLU A 110 18.22 2.85 -7.68
CA GLU A 110 17.87 4.05 -6.92
C GLU A 110 16.71 4.80 -7.56
N ALA A 111 16.67 4.88 -8.89
CA ALA A 111 15.53 5.48 -9.61
C ALA A 111 14.22 4.72 -9.37
N THR A 112 14.28 3.39 -9.30
CA THR A 112 13.14 2.54 -8.94
C THR A 112 12.70 2.81 -7.51
N MET A 113 13.65 2.97 -6.58
CA MET A 113 13.35 3.32 -5.19
C MET A 113 12.66 4.70 -5.08
N MET A 114 13.10 5.68 -5.86
CA MET A 114 12.45 6.99 -5.95
C MET A 114 11.00 6.85 -6.42
N LEU A 115 10.76 6.18 -7.54
CA LEU A 115 9.42 5.98 -8.11
C LEU A 115 8.48 5.22 -7.15
N GLN A 116 9.00 4.18 -6.50
CA GLN A 116 8.27 3.43 -5.49
C GLN A 116 7.89 4.33 -4.32
N THR A 117 8.84 5.11 -3.80
CA THR A 117 8.61 6.03 -2.67
C THR A 117 7.54 7.07 -3.01
N ILE A 118 7.59 7.66 -4.21
CA ILE A 118 6.57 8.61 -4.67
C ILE A 118 5.20 7.94 -4.71
N THR A 119 5.12 6.74 -5.28
CA THR A 119 3.86 5.99 -5.38
C THR A 119 3.29 5.66 -3.99
N GLU A 120 4.15 5.23 -3.06
CA GLU A 120 3.78 4.91 -1.66
C GLU A 120 3.33 6.14 -0.86
N SER A 121 3.72 7.36 -1.25
CA SER A 121 3.42 8.58 -0.50
C SER A 121 1.95 9.04 -0.55
N GLY A 122 1.12 8.41 -1.39
CA GLY A 122 -0.24 8.84 -1.69
C GLY A 122 -0.37 9.63 -3.00
N ALA A 123 0.75 10.00 -3.63
CA ALA A 123 0.77 10.55 -5.00
C ALA A 123 0.37 9.52 -6.07
N GLY A 124 0.55 8.22 -5.77
CA GLY A 124 0.19 7.13 -6.66
C GLY A 124 0.82 7.24 -8.04
N MET A 125 0.08 6.80 -9.06
CA MET A 125 0.55 6.82 -10.44
C MET A 125 0.74 8.23 -10.99
N ALA A 126 -0.07 9.21 -10.55
CA ALA A 126 0.02 10.60 -11.00
C ALA A 126 1.40 11.20 -10.67
N GLY A 127 1.88 11.03 -9.43
CA GLY A 127 3.21 11.50 -9.03
C GLY A 127 4.34 10.78 -9.74
N ALA A 128 4.26 9.45 -9.90
CA ALA A 128 5.27 8.69 -10.62
C ALA A 128 5.36 9.13 -12.10
N GLN A 129 4.22 9.23 -12.78
CA GLN A 129 4.16 9.61 -14.20
C GLN A 129 4.71 11.01 -14.46
N ALA A 130 4.52 11.96 -13.54
CA ALA A 130 5.04 13.32 -13.66
C ALA A 130 6.57 13.38 -13.82
N ILE A 131 7.31 12.36 -13.38
CA ILE A 131 8.79 12.37 -13.41
C ILE A 131 9.41 11.19 -14.17
N HIS A 132 8.64 10.15 -14.48
CA HIS A 132 9.18 8.86 -14.94
C HIS A 132 9.93 8.92 -16.29
N ALA A 133 9.55 9.84 -17.17
CA ALA A 133 10.13 9.96 -18.51
C ALA A 133 11.65 10.23 -18.45
N ASN A 134 12.10 10.96 -17.44
CA ASN A 134 13.52 11.32 -17.27
C ASN A 134 14.37 10.13 -16.79
N VAL A 135 13.75 9.14 -16.13
CA VAL A 135 14.44 7.95 -15.62
C VAL A 135 14.88 7.03 -16.78
N TYR A 136 14.06 6.86 -17.82
CA TYR A 136 14.38 5.96 -18.94
C TYR A 136 15.33 6.58 -19.96
N ALA A 137 15.21 7.89 -20.21
CA ALA A 137 15.98 8.58 -21.25
C ALA A 137 17.49 8.63 -20.99
N THR A 138 17.91 8.37 -19.75
CA THR A 138 19.27 8.62 -19.27
C THR A 138 20.08 7.34 -19.09
N GLN A 139 19.48 6.17 -19.33
CA GLN A 139 20.15 4.89 -19.18
C GLN A 139 20.73 4.39 -20.51
N PRO A 140 22.00 3.97 -20.55
CA PRO A 140 22.58 3.36 -21.75
C PRO A 140 21.95 2.00 -22.04
N LEU A 141 21.60 1.75 -23.31
CA LEU A 141 20.94 0.52 -23.78
C LEU A 141 21.92 -0.64 -24.08
N ALA A 142 23.11 -0.65 -23.46
CA ALA A 142 24.21 -1.55 -23.80
C ALA A 142 23.78 -3.01 -23.98
#